data_AF-A0A4Y8LXG8-F1
#
_entry.id   AF-A0A4Y8LXG8-F1
#
_cell.length_a   1.000
_cell.length_b   1.000
_cell.length_c   1.000
_cell.angle_alpha   90.00
_cell.angle_beta   90.00
_cell.angle_gamma   90.00
#
_symmetry.space_group_name_H-M   'P 1'
#
loop_
_entity.id
_entity.type
_entity.pdbx_description
1 polymer ?
#
loop_
_entity_poly.entity_id
_entity_poly.type
_entity_poly.pdbx_seq_one_letter_code
_entity_poly.pdbx_strand_id
1 'polypeptide(L)'
;MLIPWLVLLSSIVNGGAPPAAASAAAAPAPAATSSAVNPEPIHKQWQLEGIGLGDQAFEVKGTWGSPSKIDSDEWRNECEIWSYADGKNVGMCDGAVSFVQITAAAKKANLNGHDIAMVNRSLRHALGKTEFAADDGWGVVKGAEALKVFVDDRGKLVSLDLFSDPCNL
;
A
#
# COMPACT_ATOMS: atom_id res chain seq x y z
N MET A 1 -7.67 44.03 -42.60
CA MET A 1 -7.99 44.94 -41.47
C MET A 1 -6.81 44.80 -40.51
N LEU A 2 -5.81 45.69 -40.45
CA LEU A 2 -5.78 47.09 -39.97
C LEU A 2 -6.43 47.21 -38.57
N ILE A 3 -5.84 47.70 -37.47
CA ILE A 3 -4.60 48.43 -37.13
C ILE A 3 -4.38 48.22 -35.59
N PRO A 4 -3.12 48.30 -35.09
CA PRO A 4 -2.71 47.99 -33.73
C PRO A 4 -2.92 49.17 -32.75
N TRP A 5 -2.89 48.92 -31.44
CA TRP A 5 -2.85 49.99 -30.43
C TRP A 5 -1.47 50.13 -29.79
N LEU A 6 -1.07 51.39 -29.78
CA LEU A 6 0.24 51.96 -29.50
C LEU A 6 0.49 52.14 -28.00
N VAL A 7 1.76 52.08 -27.65
CA VAL A 7 2.39 52.47 -26.38
C VAL A 7 2.26 53.98 -26.15
N LEU A 8 2.16 54.40 -24.87
CA LEU A 8 2.58 55.74 -24.46
C LEU A 8 3.27 55.69 -23.07
N LEU A 9 4.53 56.17 -23.06
CA LEU A 9 5.33 56.50 -21.89
C LEU A 9 4.83 57.78 -21.21
N SER A 10 5.11 57.93 -19.91
CA SER A 10 5.56 59.19 -19.27
C SER A 10 6.02 58.86 -17.83
N SER A 11 7.32 58.93 -17.52
CA SER A 11 8.05 60.11 -17.04
C SER A 11 7.95 60.31 -15.53
N ILE A 12 9.11 60.14 -14.90
CA ILE A 12 9.44 60.32 -13.50
C ILE A 12 9.50 61.83 -13.22
N VAL A 13 8.92 62.31 -12.12
CA VAL A 13 9.44 63.52 -11.46
C VAL A 13 9.35 63.42 -9.95
N ASN A 14 10.49 63.72 -9.35
CA ASN A 14 10.88 63.64 -7.96
C ASN A 14 10.58 64.98 -7.26
N GLY A 15 10.25 64.98 -5.97
CA GLY A 15 10.20 66.23 -5.21
C GLY A 15 9.60 66.11 -3.80
N GLY A 16 10.46 66.02 -2.78
CA GLY A 16 10.09 66.22 -1.38
C GLY A 16 11.14 65.69 -0.40
N ALA A 17 11.91 66.60 0.21
CA ALA A 17 13.13 66.37 0.99
C ALA A 17 12.89 65.95 2.47
N PRO A 18 13.96 65.55 3.23
CA PRO A 18 13.93 64.84 4.54
C PRO A 18 13.99 65.85 5.74
N PRO A 19 13.93 65.51 7.07
CA PRO A 19 14.82 64.55 7.76
C PRO A 19 14.30 63.81 9.03
N ALA A 20 15.18 62.90 9.50
CA ALA A 20 15.41 62.47 10.90
C ALA A 20 14.35 61.62 11.64
N ALA A 21 14.65 60.33 11.78
CA ALA A 21 14.32 59.51 12.94
C ALA A 21 15.37 58.38 13.03
N ALA A 22 16.29 58.44 13.99
CA ALA A 22 16.17 57.77 15.29
C ALA A 22 16.28 56.25 15.18
N SER A 23 17.43 55.75 15.65
CA SER A 23 17.72 54.33 15.83
C SER A 23 16.77 53.72 16.86
N ALA A 24 16.09 52.62 16.51
CA ALA A 24 15.42 51.74 17.45
C ALA A 24 15.47 50.28 16.95
N ALA A 25 15.81 49.40 17.88
CA ALA A 25 16.18 48.01 17.73
C ALA A 25 15.27 47.16 16.81
N ALA A 26 15.90 46.37 15.94
CA ALA A 26 15.24 45.32 15.18
C ALA A 26 14.83 44.17 16.11
N ALA A 27 13.54 43.86 16.13
CA ALA A 27 13.01 42.65 16.77
C ALA A 27 13.45 41.40 15.98
N PRO A 28 13.84 40.30 16.65
CA PRO A 28 14.22 39.07 15.97
C PRO A 28 12.99 38.39 15.35
N ALA A 29 13.11 37.99 14.08
CA ALA A 29 12.11 37.21 13.36
C ALA A 29 11.87 35.85 14.04
N PRO A 30 10.64 35.32 14.04
CA PRO A 30 10.38 33.99 14.57
C PRO A 30 11.04 32.93 13.68
N ALA A 31 11.89 32.10 14.30
CA ALA A 31 12.50 30.95 13.67
C ALA A 31 11.40 29.97 13.24
N ALA A 32 11.32 29.70 11.93
CA ALA A 32 10.54 28.60 11.40
C ALA A 32 11.22 27.29 11.81
N THR A 33 10.68 26.64 12.84
CA THR A 33 11.01 25.25 13.17
C THR A 33 10.44 24.36 12.08
N SER A 34 11.29 23.92 11.15
CA SER A 34 11.00 22.80 10.27
C SER A 34 10.82 21.55 11.13
N SER A 35 9.58 21.09 11.26
CA SER A 35 9.30 19.76 11.82
C SER A 35 10.00 18.73 10.93
N ALA A 36 11.10 18.17 11.43
CA ALA A 36 11.69 16.99 10.83
C ALA A 36 10.67 15.86 10.92
N VAL A 37 10.04 15.52 9.80
CA VAL A 37 9.24 14.30 9.67
C VAL A 37 10.21 13.15 9.88
N ASN A 38 10.12 12.50 11.05
CA ASN A 38 10.85 11.28 11.30
C ASN A 38 10.27 10.22 10.35
N PRO A 39 11.02 9.68 9.38
CA PRO A 39 10.48 8.67 8.50
C PRO A 39 10.06 7.47 9.34
N GLU A 40 8.82 7.04 9.17
CA GLU A 40 8.32 5.81 9.78
C GLU A 40 9.26 4.65 9.41
N PRO A 41 9.54 3.69 10.32
CA PRO A 41 10.39 2.56 9.99
C PRO A 41 9.88 1.89 8.71
N ILE A 42 10.74 1.70 7.72
CA ILE A 42 10.39 0.99 6.49
C ILE A 42 10.09 -0.46 6.87
N HIS A 43 8.81 -0.78 7.08
CA HIS A 43 8.37 -2.13 7.33
C HIS A 43 8.54 -2.93 6.04
N LYS A 44 9.37 -3.98 6.07
CA LYS A 44 9.48 -4.90 4.93
C LYS A 44 8.10 -5.48 4.65
N GLN A 45 7.59 -5.20 3.46
CA GLN A 45 6.32 -5.67 2.93
C GLN A 45 6.26 -7.20 2.91
N TRP A 46 5.09 -7.77 3.17
CA TRP A 46 4.86 -9.20 3.04
C TRP A 46 4.76 -9.60 1.57
N GLN A 47 5.28 -10.80 1.30
CA GLN A 47 5.13 -11.49 0.03
C GLN A 47 4.74 -12.93 0.30
N LEU A 48 3.70 -13.40 -0.38
CA LEU A 48 3.29 -14.80 -0.41
C LEU A 48 3.70 -15.40 -1.75
N GLU A 49 4.47 -16.49 -1.70
CA GLU A 49 5.04 -17.16 -2.88
C GLU A 49 5.78 -16.17 -3.81
N GLY A 50 6.41 -15.15 -3.22
CA GLY A 50 7.15 -14.10 -3.95
C GLY A 50 6.29 -13.02 -4.59
N ILE A 51 4.98 -12.96 -4.30
CA ILE A 51 4.07 -11.89 -4.76
C ILE A 51 3.68 -11.02 -3.57
N GLY A 52 3.84 -9.70 -3.73
CA GLY A 52 3.38 -8.67 -2.80
C GLY A 52 2.14 -7.95 -3.28
N LEU A 53 1.55 -7.14 -2.39
CA LEU A 53 0.47 -6.23 -2.78
C LEU A 53 1.04 -5.09 -3.64
N GLY A 54 0.31 -4.71 -4.68
CA GLY A 54 0.73 -3.67 -5.63
C GLY A 54 1.60 -4.17 -6.80
N ASP A 55 2.08 -5.43 -6.74
CA ASP A 55 2.78 -6.07 -7.85
C ASP A 55 1.93 -5.99 -9.12
N GLN A 56 2.58 -5.75 -10.24
CA GLN A 56 1.92 -5.61 -11.52
C GLN A 56 1.69 -6.96 -12.19
N ALA A 57 0.72 -7.01 -13.10
CA ALA A 57 0.42 -8.19 -13.92
C ALA A 57 1.64 -8.90 -14.53
N PHE A 58 2.65 -8.14 -14.97
CA PHE A 58 3.85 -8.71 -15.57
C PHE A 58 4.78 -9.37 -14.54
N GLU A 59 4.80 -8.87 -13.30
CA GLU A 59 5.59 -9.42 -12.20
C GLU A 59 4.98 -10.73 -11.73
N VAL A 60 3.66 -10.77 -11.54
CA VAL A 60 2.93 -12.00 -11.23
C VAL A 60 3.18 -13.08 -12.29
N LYS A 61 3.09 -12.70 -13.58
CA LYS A 61 3.35 -13.63 -14.68
C LYS A 61 4.81 -14.05 -14.77
N GLY A 62 5.74 -13.19 -14.39
CA GLY A 62 7.17 -13.53 -14.29
C GLY A 62 7.46 -14.56 -13.20
N THR A 63 6.75 -14.48 -12.07
CA THR A 63 6.98 -15.34 -10.90
C THR A 63 6.17 -16.64 -10.97
N TRP A 64 4.89 -16.59 -11.34
CA TRP A 64 3.98 -17.76 -11.32
C TRP A 64 3.58 -18.28 -12.71
N GLY A 65 3.98 -17.59 -13.78
CA GLY A 65 3.56 -17.93 -15.14
C GLY A 65 2.16 -17.41 -15.49
N SER A 66 1.54 -18.01 -16.50
CA SER A 66 0.19 -17.63 -16.91
C SER A 66 -0.87 -18.25 -15.99
N PRO A 67 -1.94 -17.52 -15.63
CA PRO A 67 -3.04 -18.09 -14.87
C PRO A 67 -3.74 -19.19 -15.68
N SER A 68 -4.22 -20.23 -14.99
CA SER A 68 -5.03 -21.30 -15.59
C SER A 68 -6.48 -20.86 -15.78
N LYS A 69 -6.94 -19.87 -15.01
CA LYS A 69 -8.28 -19.31 -15.09
C LYS A 69 -8.26 -17.83 -14.68
N ILE A 70 -9.09 -17.02 -15.33
CA ILE A 70 -9.35 -15.62 -14.98
C ILE A 70 -10.87 -15.48 -14.89
N ASP A 71 -11.37 -15.08 -13.72
CA ASP A 71 -12.78 -14.77 -13.48
C ASP A 71 -12.93 -13.33 -12.97
N SER A 72 -14.11 -12.73 -13.13
CA SER A 72 -14.44 -11.47 -12.44
C SER A 72 -14.63 -11.71 -10.95
N ASP A 73 -14.19 -10.77 -10.11
CA ASP A 73 -14.47 -10.79 -8.68
C ASP A 73 -15.95 -10.46 -8.42
N GLU A 74 -16.65 -11.33 -7.68
CA GLU A 74 -18.09 -11.20 -7.43
C GLU A 74 -18.46 -10.00 -6.55
N TRP A 75 -17.52 -9.51 -5.73
CA TRP A 75 -17.70 -8.35 -4.86
C TRP A 75 -17.26 -7.05 -5.54
N ARG A 76 -16.30 -7.15 -6.47
CA ARG A 76 -15.73 -6.01 -7.19
C ARG A 76 -15.62 -6.33 -8.68
N ASN A 77 -16.68 -6.08 -9.43
CA ASN A 77 -16.77 -6.45 -10.85
C ASN A 77 -15.66 -5.83 -11.72
N GLU A 78 -15.01 -4.76 -11.27
CA GLU A 78 -13.85 -4.14 -11.93
C GLU A 78 -12.52 -4.89 -11.69
N CYS A 79 -12.51 -5.83 -10.75
CA CYS A 79 -11.37 -6.66 -10.41
C CYS A 79 -11.50 -8.07 -11.01
N GLU A 80 -10.36 -8.71 -11.21
CA GLU A 80 -10.27 -10.08 -11.68
C GLU A 80 -9.62 -10.97 -10.62
N ILE A 81 -10.02 -12.23 -10.56
CA ILE A 81 -9.34 -13.28 -9.80
C ILE A 81 -8.58 -14.15 -10.80
N TRP A 82 -7.26 -14.16 -10.68
CA TRP A 82 -6.38 -15.01 -11.46
C TRP A 82 -6.03 -16.24 -10.65
N SER A 83 -6.46 -17.41 -11.12
CA SER A 83 -6.20 -18.69 -10.49
C SER A 83 -5.07 -19.45 -11.17
N TYR A 84 -4.31 -20.17 -10.35
CA TYR A 84 -3.16 -20.95 -10.75
C TYR A 84 -3.28 -22.39 -10.23
N ALA A 85 -2.37 -23.25 -10.71
CA ALA A 85 -2.24 -24.59 -10.16
C ALA A 85 -1.87 -24.56 -8.67
N ASP A 86 -2.07 -25.71 -8.01
CA ASP A 86 -1.71 -25.93 -6.60
C ASP A 86 -2.39 -24.96 -5.61
N GLY A 87 -3.51 -24.36 -6.02
CA GLY A 87 -4.36 -23.58 -5.13
C GLY A 87 -3.79 -22.21 -4.78
N LYS A 88 -3.13 -21.55 -5.73
CA LYS A 88 -2.69 -20.15 -5.64
C LYS A 88 -3.63 -19.25 -6.43
N ASN A 89 -3.99 -18.10 -5.86
CA ASN A 89 -4.81 -17.09 -6.53
C ASN A 89 -4.24 -15.69 -6.25
N VAL A 90 -4.44 -14.76 -7.18
CA VAL A 90 -4.30 -13.32 -6.91
C VAL A 90 -5.56 -12.59 -7.35
N GLY A 91 -5.95 -11.58 -6.58
CA GLY A 91 -6.87 -10.55 -7.03
C GLY A 91 -6.11 -9.45 -7.75
N MET A 92 -6.59 -9.06 -8.92
CA MET A 92 -6.06 -7.97 -9.72
C MET A 92 -7.10 -6.85 -9.81
N CYS A 93 -6.78 -5.67 -9.29
CA CYS A 93 -7.62 -4.47 -9.41
C CYS A 93 -6.77 -3.35 -10.01
N ASP A 94 -7.29 -2.63 -11.01
CA ASP A 94 -6.58 -1.52 -11.66
C ASP A 94 -5.16 -1.90 -12.16
N GLY A 95 -4.97 -3.15 -12.57
CA GLY A 95 -3.70 -3.69 -13.06
C GLY A 95 -2.69 -4.13 -12.01
N ALA A 96 -3.02 -3.99 -10.72
CA ALA A 96 -2.15 -4.31 -9.58
C ALA A 96 -2.75 -5.40 -8.68
N VAL A 97 -1.88 -6.14 -7.98
CA VAL A 97 -2.30 -7.14 -6.99
C VAL A 97 -2.99 -6.49 -5.82
N SER A 98 -4.25 -6.86 -5.58
CA SER A 98 -5.07 -6.41 -4.46
C SER A 98 -5.14 -7.43 -3.32
N PHE A 99 -5.00 -8.72 -3.63
CA PHE A 99 -4.79 -9.78 -2.64
C PHE A 99 -3.98 -10.94 -3.23
N VAL A 100 -3.34 -11.70 -2.34
CA VAL A 100 -2.67 -12.97 -2.66
C VAL A 100 -3.25 -14.06 -1.76
N GLN A 101 -3.67 -15.18 -2.34
CA GLN A 101 -4.28 -16.29 -1.60
C GLN A 101 -3.57 -17.61 -1.89
N ILE A 102 -3.21 -18.31 -0.82
CA ILE A 102 -2.72 -19.68 -0.87
C ILE A 102 -3.71 -20.57 -0.13
N THR A 103 -4.39 -21.44 -0.88
CA THR A 103 -5.38 -22.37 -0.31
C THR A 103 -4.70 -23.56 0.38
N ALA A 104 -5.44 -24.29 1.20
CA ALA A 104 -4.97 -25.50 1.86
C ALA A 104 -4.50 -26.61 0.88
N ALA A 105 -4.87 -26.53 -0.40
CA ALA A 105 -4.42 -27.47 -1.43
C ALA A 105 -2.89 -27.41 -1.67
N ALA A 106 -2.26 -26.25 -1.47
CA ALA A 106 -0.83 -26.04 -1.69
C ALA A 106 0.07 -26.83 -0.72
N LYS A 107 -0.47 -27.27 0.45
CA LYS A 107 0.22 -27.95 1.57
C LYS A 107 1.35 -27.16 2.24
N LYS A 108 1.97 -26.21 1.54
CA LYS A 108 2.97 -25.26 2.01
C LYS A 108 2.69 -23.88 1.41
N ALA A 109 3.11 -22.84 2.10
CA ALA A 109 3.16 -21.48 1.61
C ALA A 109 4.53 -20.89 1.95
N ASN A 110 5.10 -20.09 1.06
CA ASN A 110 6.32 -19.34 1.28
C ASN A 110 5.97 -17.90 1.68
N LEU A 111 6.32 -17.50 2.90
CA LEU A 111 6.15 -16.14 3.39
C LEU A 111 7.51 -15.46 3.50
N ASN A 112 7.75 -14.42 2.70
CA ASN A 112 9.01 -13.68 2.67
C ASN A 112 10.27 -14.56 2.49
N GLY A 113 10.17 -15.64 1.72
CA GLY A 113 11.27 -16.60 1.51
C GLY A 113 11.29 -17.77 2.49
N HIS A 114 10.37 -17.83 3.45
CA HIS A 114 10.31 -18.90 4.45
C HIS A 114 9.13 -19.84 4.20
N ASP A 115 9.42 -21.13 4.03
CA ASP A 115 8.39 -22.16 3.88
C ASP A 115 7.66 -22.42 5.20
N ILE A 116 6.33 -22.37 5.14
CA ILE A 116 5.40 -22.64 6.23
C ILE A 116 4.47 -23.76 5.78
N ALA A 117 4.31 -24.79 6.60
CA ALA A 117 3.30 -25.81 6.34
C ALA A 117 1.88 -25.22 6.47
N MET A 118 0.99 -25.53 5.52
CA MET A 118 -0.43 -25.11 5.53
C MET A 118 -1.23 -25.94 6.55
N VAL A 119 -0.90 -25.75 7.82
CA VAL A 119 -1.57 -26.32 8.98
C VAL A 119 -1.62 -25.27 10.09
N ASN A 120 -2.75 -25.19 10.80
CA ASN A 120 -3.04 -24.08 11.73
C ASN A 120 -1.94 -23.88 12.79
N ARG A 121 -1.37 -24.97 13.33
CA ARG A 121 -0.26 -24.90 14.30
C ARG A 121 0.98 -24.20 13.72
N SER A 122 1.38 -24.56 12.51
CA SER A 122 2.57 -24.00 11.85
C SER A 122 2.35 -22.54 11.47
N LEU A 123 1.15 -22.19 10.99
CA LEU A 123 0.77 -20.82 10.70
C LEU A 123 0.80 -19.95 11.96
N ARG A 124 0.23 -20.42 13.08
CA ARG A 124 0.30 -19.69 14.37
C ARG A 124 1.73 -19.47 14.83
N HIS A 125 2.59 -20.47 14.67
CA HIS A 125 3.99 -20.34 15.03
C HIS A 125 4.72 -19.32 14.14
N ALA A 126 4.47 -19.34 12.83
CA ALA A 126 5.13 -18.48 11.86
C ALA A 126 4.65 -17.02 11.90
N LEU A 127 3.34 -16.80 12.07
CA LEU A 127 2.73 -15.46 12.09
C LEU A 127 2.84 -14.77 13.46
N GLY A 128 3.00 -15.54 14.54
CA GLY A 128 3.16 -15.01 15.88
C GLY A 128 1.85 -14.69 16.57
N LYS A 129 1.80 -13.57 17.29
CA LYS A 129 0.66 -13.19 18.12
C LYS A 129 -0.51 -12.76 17.24
N THR A 130 -1.64 -13.44 17.36
CA THR A 130 -2.89 -13.03 16.72
C THR A 130 -3.32 -11.64 17.18
N GLU A 131 -3.67 -10.78 16.22
CA GLU A 131 -4.12 -9.40 16.47
C GLU A 131 -5.62 -9.25 16.25
N PHE A 132 -6.20 -10.05 15.36
CA PHE A 132 -7.65 -10.13 15.18
C PHE A 132 -8.11 -11.57 15.00
N ALA A 133 -9.33 -11.86 15.44
CA ALA A 133 -9.98 -13.16 15.30
C ALA A 133 -11.47 -12.97 15.07
N ALA A 134 -12.04 -13.81 14.20
CA ALA A 134 -13.44 -13.86 13.85
C ALA A 134 -13.84 -15.33 13.63
N ASP A 135 -15.13 -15.60 13.40
CA ASP A 135 -15.65 -16.96 13.22
C ASP A 135 -15.00 -17.67 12.00
N ASP A 136 -14.64 -16.91 10.97
CA ASP A 136 -14.05 -17.40 9.74
C ASP A 136 -12.52 -17.46 9.76
N GLY A 137 -11.86 -17.12 10.88
CA GLY A 137 -10.41 -17.12 10.93
C GLY A 137 -9.76 -16.19 11.93
N TRP A 138 -8.47 -15.96 11.71
CA TRP A 138 -7.66 -15.09 12.55
C TRP A 138 -6.52 -14.49 11.74
N GLY A 139 -5.91 -13.40 12.20
CA GLY A 139 -4.80 -12.82 11.48
C GLY A 139 -3.92 -11.89 12.30
N VAL A 140 -2.95 -11.33 11.59
CA VAL A 140 -1.92 -10.41 12.09
C VAL A 140 -1.82 -9.21 11.16
N VAL A 141 -1.40 -8.07 11.69
CA VAL A 141 -1.32 -6.81 10.95
C VAL A 141 0.11 -6.27 11.06
N LYS A 142 0.60 -5.68 9.97
CA LYS A 142 1.91 -5.02 9.97
C LYS A 142 1.89 -3.83 9.02
N GLY A 143 1.81 -2.64 9.59
CA GLY A 143 1.60 -1.43 8.79
C GLY A 143 0.27 -1.54 8.03
N ALA A 144 0.28 -1.23 6.73
CA ALA A 144 -0.92 -1.25 5.89
C ALA A 144 -1.29 -2.63 5.31
N GLU A 145 -0.75 -3.72 5.86
CA GLU A 145 -0.96 -5.08 5.37
C GLU A 145 -1.49 -5.99 6.47
N ALA A 146 -2.31 -6.96 6.07
CA ALA A 146 -2.83 -8.01 6.94
C ALA A 146 -2.60 -9.39 6.31
N LEU A 147 -2.25 -10.36 7.17
CA LEU A 147 -2.30 -11.78 6.84
C LEU A 147 -3.45 -12.42 7.61
N LYS A 148 -4.42 -13.00 6.91
CA LYS A 148 -5.52 -13.74 7.51
C LYS A 148 -5.44 -15.22 7.16
N VAL A 149 -5.61 -16.04 8.18
CA VAL A 149 -5.81 -17.48 8.07
C VAL A 149 -7.30 -17.75 8.11
N PHE A 150 -7.87 -18.17 6.99
CA PHE A 150 -9.28 -18.54 6.89
C PHE A 150 -9.50 -20.01 7.27
N VAL A 151 -10.60 -20.28 7.97
CA VAL A 151 -11.04 -21.63 8.36
C VAL A 151 -12.51 -21.87 7.99
N ASP A 152 -12.88 -23.14 7.82
CA ASP A 152 -14.29 -23.53 7.70
C ASP A 152 -14.99 -23.53 9.06
N ASP A 153 -16.30 -23.82 9.05
CA ASP A 153 -17.17 -23.94 10.22
C ASP A 153 -16.69 -24.97 11.27
N ARG A 154 -15.84 -25.91 10.87
CA ARG A 154 -15.22 -26.93 11.74
C ARG A 154 -13.81 -26.54 12.16
N GLY A 155 -13.34 -25.35 11.82
CA GLY A 155 -11.99 -24.87 12.10
C GLY A 155 -10.91 -25.47 11.21
N LYS A 156 -11.27 -26.12 10.09
CA LYS A 156 -10.31 -26.64 9.13
C LYS A 156 -9.76 -25.50 8.28
N LEU A 157 -8.45 -25.48 8.08
CA LEU A 157 -7.79 -24.49 7.24
C LEU A 157 -8.38 -24.47 5.82
N VAL A 158 -8.73 -23.26 5.36
CA VAL A 158 -9.18 -22.97 4.00
C VAL A 158 -8.05 -22.30 3.22
N SER A 159 -7.49 -21.22 3.74
CA SER A 159 -6.43 -20.46 3.06
C SER A 159 -5.63 -19.57 3.99
N LEU A 160 -4.50 -19.07 3.47
CA LEU A 160 -3.72 -17.96 3.98
C LEU A 160 -3.78 -16.85 2.94
N ASP A 161 -4.22 -15.67 3.34
CA ASP A 161 -4.49 -14.55 2.45
C ASP A 161 -3.71 -13.31 2.92
N LEU A 162 -3.07 -12.64 1.96
CA LEU A 162 -2.44 -11.33 2.12
C LEU A 162 -3.33 -10.28 1.45
N PHE A 163 -3.69 -9.23 2.16
CA PHE A 163 -4.47 -8.09 1.65
C PHE A 163 -4.11 -6.81 2.40
N SER A 164 -4.48 -5.66 1.85
CA SER A 164 -4.25 -4.37 2.50
C SER A 164 -5.18 -4.24 3.71
N ASP A 165 -4.65 -3.80 4.86
CA ASP A 165 -5.49 -3.52 6.03
C ASP A 165 -6.31 -2.25 5.77
N PRO A 166 -7.65 -2.35 5.60
CA PRO A 166 -8.47 -1.18 5.38
C PRO A 166 -8.61 -0.31 6.64
N CYS A 167 -8.20 -0.82 7.81
CA CYS A 167 -8.43 -0.17 9.09
C CYS A 167 -7.25 0.69 9.56
N ASN A 168 -6.04 0.55 8.97
CA ASN A 168 -4.80 1.22 9.41
C ASN A 168 -4.64 1.19 10.94
N LEU A 169 -4.83 0.03 11.56
CA LEU A 169 -4.86 -0.12 13.03
C LEU A 169 -3.50 0.07 13.70
#